data_AF-A0A165N7F5-F1
#
_entry.id   AF-A0A165N7F5-F1
#
_cell.length_a   1.000
_cell.length_b   1.000
_cell.length_c   1.000
_cell.angle_alpha   90.00
_cell.angle_beta   90.00
_cell.angle_gamma   90.00
#
_symmetry.space_group_name_H-M   'P 1'
#
loop_
_entity.id
_entity.type
_entity.pdbx_description
1 polymer ?
#
loop_
_entity_poly.entity_id
_entity_poly.type
_entity_poly.pdbx_seq_one_letter_code
_entity_poly.pdbx_strand_id
1 'polypeptide(L)'
;IPLEVQPSLHITGAKFSVVTQKLAYKGIRETKMRKYSPRPRAVDNLIRAIDNVEVSPTEGQIWKSLSHNDFRREVRYFMWMAMHDAYMVGSNWLRPGYSEEMQARHECKHCGQIESMEHILSECEAPGQEQVWTLAHKLWSKKGGVWARPSLGAVLSCAQATFPGQNRNPTPGKRTSTEYSCQNPYTSSGDYGTRE
;
A
#
# COMPACT_ATOMS: atom_id res chain seq x y z
N ILE A 1 -3.42 37.66 36.41
CA ILE A 1 -3.68 38.78 35.47
C ILE A 1 -3.71 38.18 34.07
N PRO A 2 -4.84 38.25 33.34
CA PRO A 2 -4.87 37.81 31.95
C PRO A 2 -3.98 38.75 31.13
N LEU A 3 -2.94 38.23 30.49
CA LEU A 3 -2.07 39.01 29.62
C LEU A 3 -2.74 39.13 28.26
N GLU A 4 -3.57 40.16 28.11
CA GLU A 4 -4.20 40.49 26.84
C GLU A 4 -3.16 41.18 25.94
N VAL A 5 -2.74 40.48 24.89
CA VAL A 5 -1.75 41.00 23.94
C VAL A 5 -2.39 42.12 23.14
N GLN A 6 -1.75 43.29 23.10
CA GLN A 6 -2.29 44.42 22.34
C GLN A 6 -2.46 44.05 20.86
N PRO A 7 -3.58 44.41 20.21
CA PRO A 7 -3.85 44.06 18.81
C PRO A 7 -2.77 44.50 17.82
N SER A 8 -2.05 45.58 18.12
CA SER A 8 -0.91 46.09 17.33
C SER A 8 0.32 45.16 17.35
N LEU A 9 0.43 44.29 18.36
CA LEU A 9 1.47 43.28 18.50
C LEU A 9 1.07 41.94 17.87
N HIS A 10 -0.14 41.82 17.32
CA HIS A 10 -0.52 40.67 16.49
C HIS A 10 0.16 40.76 15.13
N ILE A 11 1.40 40.26 15.07
CA ILE A 11 2.10 40.07 13.80
C ILE A 11 1.39 38.97 13.03
N THR A 12 0.84 39.31 11.87
CA THR A 12 0.26 38.34 10.93
C THR A 12 1.32 37.86 9.96
N GLY A 13 1.38 36.53 9.76
CA GLY A 13 2.35 35.90 8.85
C GLY A 13 3.70 35.58 9.50
N ALA A 14 4.68 35.22 8.67
CA ALA A 14 6.01 34.82 9.12
C ALA A 14 7.06 35.83 8.66
N LYS A 15 7.97 36.23 9.55
CA LYS A 15 9.05 37.17 9.23
C LYS A 15 10.02 36.53 8.23
N PHE A 16 10.04 37.03 7.00
CA PHE A 16 10.77 36.40 5.89
C PHE A 16 12.26 36.19 6.17
N SER A 17 12.92 37.13 6.87
CA SER A 17 14.34 37.04 7.21
C SER A 17 14.73 35.92 8.18
N VAL A 18 13.76 35.29 8.86
CA VAL A 18 13.99 34.14 9.75
C VAL A 18 13.32 32.86 9.27
N VAL A 19 12.55 32.93 8.17
CA VAL A 19 11.86 31.77 7.61
C VAL A 19 12.84 30.90 6.84
N THR A 20 12.89 29.61 7.19
CA THR A 20 13.60 28.61 6.40
C THR A 20 12.68 28.00 5.35
N GLN A 21 13.24 27.52 4.24
CA GLN A 21 12.49 26.77 3.23
C GLN A 21 11.68 25.61 3.82
N LYS A 22 12.26 24.90 4.81
CA LYS A 22 11.59 23.81 5.53
C LYS A 22 10.34 24.30 6.28
N LEU A 23 10.45 25.42 6.99
CA LEU A 23 9.33 26.01 7.74
C LEU A 23 8.26 26.55 6.78
N ALA A 24 8.66 27.26 5.72
CA ALA A 24 7.76 27.74 4.68
C ALA A 24 6.98 26.59 4.04
N TYR A 25 7.68 25.54 3.62
CA TYR A 25 7.06 24.36 3.00
C TYR A 25 6.09 23.66 3.96
N LYS A 26 6.45 23.52 5.24
CA LYS A 26 5.57 22.94 6.26
C LYS A 26 4.27 23.74 6.38
N GLY A 27 4.34 25.07 6.51
CA GLY A 27 3.16 25.92 6.62
C GLY A 27 2.27 25.90 5.37
N ILE A 28 2.88 25.93 4.18
CA ILE A 28 2.14 25.79 2.90
C ILE A 28 1.46 24.44 2.82
N ARG A 29 2.17 23.36 3.16
CA ARG A 29 1.63 21.99 3.15
C ARG A 29 0.45 21.87 4.11
N GLU A 30 0.59 22.29 5.36
CA GLU A 30 -0.49 22.26 6.34
C GLU A 30 -1.71 23.04 5.86
N THR A 31 -1.50 24.24 5.30
CA THR A 31 -2.58 25.06 4.73
C THR A 31 -3.30 24.36 3.57
N LYS A 32 -2.55 23.74 2.66
CA LYS A 32 -3.14 22.95 1.56
C LYS A 32 -3.87 21.71 2.07
N MET A 33 -3.32 21.03 3.07
CA MET A 33 -3.93 19.84 3.68
C MET A 33 -5.26 20.14 4.37
N ARG A 34 -5.47 21.35 4.90
CA ARG A 34 -6.78 21.76 5.47
C ARG A 34 -7.92 21.74 4.45
N LYS A 35 -7.61 21.88 3.16
CA LYS A 35 -8.59 21.83 2.04
C LYS A 35 -8.55 20.50 1.30
N TYR A 36 -7.63 19.62 1.65
CA TYR A 36 -7.44 18.36 0.94
C TYR A 36 -8.47 17.33 1.41
N SER A 37 -9.19 16.74 0.46
CA SER A 37 -10.01 15.57 0.71
C SER A 37 -9.26 14.31 0.26
N PRO A 38 -9.14 13.28 1.12
CA PRO A 38 -8.55 12.00 0.73
C PRO A 38 -9.28 11.39 -0.48
N ARG A 39 -8.52 10.77 -1.39
CA ARG A 39 -9.11 10.02 -2.50
C ARG A 39 -9.74 8.73 -1.94
N PRO A 40 -11.04 8.47 -2.15
CA PRO A 40 -11.73 7.32 -1.54
C PRO A 40 -11.04 5.98 -1.81
N ARG A 41 -10.61 5.72 -3.06
CA ARG A 41 -9.90 4.48 -3.41
C ARG A 41 -8.55 4.31 -2.72
N ALA A 42 -7.85 5.42 -2.46
CA ALA A 42 -6.60 5.37 -1.73
C ALA A 42 -6.82 5.03 -0.25
N VAL A 43 -7.93 5.53 0.32
CA VAL A 43 -8.35 5.19 1.69
C VAL A 43 -8.75 3.72 1.77
N ASP A 44 -9.54 3.22 0.81
CA ASP A 44 -9.94 1.81 0.74
C ASP A 44 -8.72 0.87 0.67
N ASN A 45 -7.81 1.12 -0.27
CA ASN A 45 -6.56 0.36 -0.37
C ASN A 45 -5.72 0.41 0.91
N LEU A 46 -5.70 1.55 1.60
CA LEU A 46 -4.99 1.71 2.87
C LEU A 46 -5.63 0.88 3.98
N ILE A 47 -6.96 0.86 4.07
CA ILE A 47 -7.71 0.01 5.01
C ILE A 47 -7.40 -1.47 4.73
N ARG A 48 -7.50 -1.90 3.45
CA ARG A 48 -7.16 -3.27 3.04
C ARG A 48 -5.72 -3.66 3.38
N ALA A 49 -4.78 -2.71 3.33
CA ALA A 49 -3.40 -2.92 3.73
C ALA A 49 -3.25 -3.05 5.26
N ILE A 50 -3.96 -2.22 6.04
CA ILE A 50 -3.98 -2.28 7.52
C ILE A 50 -4.56 -3.61 7.99
N ASP A 51 -5.69 -4.03 7.41
CA ASP A 51 -6.41 -5.26 7.79
C ASP A 51 -5.61 -6.54 7.46
N ASN A 52 -4.64 -6.47 6.53
CA ASN A 52 -3.76 -7.58 6.20
C ASN A 52 -2.58 -7.76 7.19
N VAL A 53 -2.39 -6.84 8.14
CA VAL A 53 -1.30 -6.91 9.12
C VAL A 53 -1.87 -7.29 10.48
N GLU A 54 -1.35 -8.36 11.07
CA GLU A 54 -1.82 -8.92 12.35
C GLU A 54 -1.83 -7.88 13.49
N VAL A 55 -0.77 -7.06 13.58
CA VAL A 55 -0.71 -5.91 14.49
C VAL A 55 -1.12 -4.66 13.72
N SER A 56 -2.41 -4.28 13.82
CA SER A 56 -2.99 -3.16 13.06
C SER A 56 -2.11 -1.90 13.11
N PRO A 57 -1.39 -1.59 12.02
CA PRO A 57 -0.48 -0.47 11.99
C PRO A 57 -1.25 0.83 11.79
N THR A 58 -0.69 1.92 12.28
CA THR A 58 -1.15 3.27 11.91
C THR A 58 -0.94 3.52 10.40
N GLU A 59 -1.77 4.37 9.81
CA GLU A 59 -1.58 4.80 8.41
C GLU A 59 -0.16 5.32 8.15
N GLY A 60 0.38 6.11 9.09
CA GLY A 60 1.73 6.65 8.99
C GLY A 60 2.81 5.58 8.98
N GLN A 61 2.60 4.45 9.67
CA GLN A 61 3.50 3.30 9.58
C GLN A 61 3.46 2.70 8.16
N ILE A 62 2.28 2.37 7.62
CA ILE A 62 2.14 1.85 6.26
C ILE A 62 2.85 2.75 5.24
N TRP A 63 2.60 4.05 5.26
CA TRP A 63 3.27 4.99 4.34
C TRP A 63 4.78 5.04 4.52
N LYS A 64 5.27 4.93 5.76
CA LYS A 64 6.70 4.94 6.06
C LYS A 64 7.40 3.68 5.55
N SER A 65 6.78 2.50 5.64
CA SER A 65 7.41 1.26 5.14
C SER A 65 7.44 1.17 3.63
N LEU A 66 6.46 1.73 2.91
CA LEU A 66 6.53 1.82 1.46
C LEU A 66 7.77 2.60 0.98
N SER A 67 8.37 3.42 1.86
CA SER A 67 9.58 4.17 1.60
C SER A 67 10.87 3.48 2.09
N HIS A 68 10.81 2.20 2.47
CA HIS A 68 11.97 1.47 3.01
C HIS A 68 13.13 1.40 1.99
N ASN A 69 14.36 1.41 2.50
CA ASN A 69 15.58 1.40 1.68
C ASN A 69 15.81 0.06 0.97
N ASP A 70 15.29 -1.04 1.51
CA ASP A 70 15.34 -2.37 0.89
C ASP A 70 14.59 -2.44 -0.46
N PHE A 71 13.62 -1.55 -0.67
CA PHE A 71 12.97 -1.44 -1.97
C PHE A 71 13.77 -0.54 -2.89
N ARG A 72 13.94 -1.01 -4.12
CA ARG A 72 14.39 -0.15 -5.21
C ARG A 72 13.36 0.98 -5.43
N ARG A 73 13.83 2.11 -5.99
CA ARG A 73 13.00 3.30 -6.21
C ARG A 73 11.76 2.98 -7.05
N GLU A 74 11.90 2.12 -8.05
CA GLU A 74 10.83 1.71 -8.97
C GLU A 74 9.74 0.93 -8.24
N VAL A 75 10.12 0.06 -7.30
CA VAL A 75 9.18 -0.72 -6.47
C VAL A 75 8.42 0.20 -5.52
N ARG A 76 9.11 1.15 -4.87
CA ARG A 76 8.46 2.15 -4.02
C ARG A 76 7.45 2.99 -4.80
N TYR A 77 7.83 3.42 -6.01
CA TYR A 77 6.95 4.17 -6.89
C TYR A 77 5.73 3.36 -7.31
N PHE A 78 5.93 2.08 -7.67
CA PHE A 78 4.86 1.16 -7.98
C PHE A 78 3.88 1.01 -6.81
N MET A 79 4.37 0.72 -5.61
CA MET A 79 3.52 0.56 -4.42
C MET A 79 2.76 1.83 -4.09
N TRP A 80 3.39 3.00 -4.19
CA TRP A 80 2.72 4.28 -3.98
C TRP A 80 1.61 4.52 -5.00
N MET A 81 1.89 4.28 -6.29
CA MET A 81 0.90 4.43 -7.36
C MET A 81 -0.26 3.43 -7.22
N ALA A 82 0.03 2.18 -6.86
CA ALA A 82 -0.98 1.15 -6.60
C ALA A 82 -1.85 1.50 -5.40
N MET A 83 -1.25 1.93 -4.27
CA MET A 83 -1.98 2.38 -3.09
C MET A 83 -2.95 3.52 -3.44
N HIS A 84 -2.52 4.48 -4.27
CA HIS A 84 -3.34 5.62 -4.67
C HIS A 84 -4.36 5.34 -5.80
N ASP A 85 -4.44 4.11 -6.30
CA ASP A 85 -5.18 3.75 -7.53
C ASP A 85 -4.88 4.74 -8.66
N ALA A 86 -3.59 4.97 -8.91
CA ALA A 86 -3.11 5.97 -9.86
C ALA A 86 -2.75 5.38 -11.24
N TYR A 87 -2.81 4.06 -11.38
CA TYR A 87 -2.61 3.38 -12.66
C TYR A 87 -3.88 3.43 -13.52
N MET A 88 -3.69 3.57 -14.83
CA MET A 88 -4.77 3.49 -15.82
C MET A 88 -5.16 2.04 -16.08
N VAL A 89 -5.95 1.47 -15.17
CA VAL A 89 -6.42 0.08 -15.20
C VAL A 89 -7.87 0.00 -14.72
N GLY A 90 -8.58 -1.06 -15.13
CA GLY A 90 -9.96 -1.33 -14.74
C GLY A 90 -10.88 -0.15 -15.00
N SER A 91 -11.68 0.22 -13.99
CA SER A 91 -12.66 1.31 -14.09
C SER A 91 -12.07 2.70 -14.35
N ASN A 92 -10.75 2.90 -14.24
CA ASN A 92 -10.13 4.17 -14.65
C ASN A 92 -10.26 4.43 -16.16
N TRP A 93 -10.48 3.39 -16.97
CA TRP A 93 -10.80 3.51 -18.40
C TRP A 93 -12.27 3.86 -18.67
N LEU A 94 -13.18 3.73 -17.71
CA LEU A 94 -14.62 4.01 -17.86
C LEU A 94 -14.99 5.48 -17.63
N ARG A 95 -14.02 6.40 -17.77
CA ARG A 95 -14.24 7.83 -17.51
C ARG A 95 -15.08 8.45 -18.63
N PRO A 96 -16.05 9.32 -18.30
CA PRO A 96 -16.78 10.08 -19.32
C PRO A 96 -15.81 10.85 -20.22
N GLY A 97 -15.97 10.71 -21.53
CA GLY A 97 -15.14 11.38 -22.54
C GLY A 97 -14.04 10.54 -23.18
N TYR A 98 -13.83 9.29 -22.73
CA TYR A 98 -12.95 8.34 -23.44
C TYR A 98 -13.68 7.66 -24.60
N SER A 99 -12.95 7.38 -25.69
CA SER A 99 -13.49 6.63 -26.83
C SER A 99 -13.82 5.20 -26.43
N GLU A 100 -14.71 4.54 -27.20
CA GLU A 100 -15.06 3.14 -26.98
C GLU A 100 -13.84 2.22 -26.98
N GLU A 101 -12.87 2.48 -27.87
CA GLU A 101 -11.60 1.74 -27.93
C GLU A 101 -10.78 1.88 -26.63
N MET A 102 -10.77 3.06 -26.02
CA MET A 102 -10.09 3.28 -24.73
C MET A 102 -10.85 2.62 -23.59
N GLN A 103 -12.18 2.73 -23.58
CA GLN A 103 -13.02 2.11 -22.56
C GLN A 103 -12.86 0.59 -22.58
N ALA A 104 -12.78 -0.04 -23.76
CA ALA A 104 -12.57 -1.49 -23.91
C ALA A 104 -11.31 -2.04 -23.19
N ARG A 105 -10.37 -1.17 -22.78
CA ARG A 105 -9.19 -1.54 -21.97
C ARG A 105 -9.52 -1.74 -20.47
N HIS A 106 -10.75 -1.50 -20.05
CA HIS A 106 -11.17 -1.77 -18.66
C HIS A 106 -11.26 -3.26 -18.36
N GLU A 107 -11.34 -4.11 -19.39
CA GLU A 107 -11.62 -5.54 -19.29
C GLU A 107 -10.39 -6.37 -19.66
N CYS A 108 -10.16 -7.44 -18.91
CA CYS A 108 -9.10 -8.38 -19.20
C CYS A 108 -9.47 -9.24 -20.41
N LYS A 109 -8.64 -9.22 -21.46
CA LYS A 109 -8.86 -10.01 -22.68
C LYS A 109 -8.76 -11.53 -22.47
N HIS A 110 -8.24 -11.98 -21.33
CA HIS A 110 -8.09 -13.40 -21.03
C HIS A 110 -9.34 -14.00 -20.39
N CYS A 111 -9.93 -13.33 -19.39
CA CYS A 111 -11.04 -13.89 -18.60
C CYS A 111 -12.30 -13.00 -18.54
N GLY A 112 -12.31 -11.83 -19.18
CA GLY A 112 -13.47 -10.94 -19.29
C GLY A 112 -13.86 -10.18 -18.03
N GLN A 113 -13.05 -10.25 -16.96
CA GLN A 113 -13.30 -9.48 -15.74
C GLN A 113 -12.72 -8.06 -15.85
N ILE A 114 -13.15 -7.14 -14.97
CA ILE A 114 -12.55 -5.80 -14.87
C ILE A 114 -11.07 -5.96 -14.50
N GLU A 115 -10.18 -5.43 -15.34
CA GLU A 115 -8.74 -5.53 -15.19
C GLU A 115 -8.23 -4.54 -14.12
N SER A 116 -8.60 -4.76 -12.86
CA SER A 116 -8.14 -3.97 -11.71
C SER A 116 -6.69 -4.31 -11.33
N MET A 117 -6.06 -3.50 -10.48
CA MET A 117 -4.72 -3.82 -9.97
C MET A 117 -4.70 -5.15 -9.19
N GLU A 118 -5.75 -5.44 -8.45
CA GLU A 118 -5.90 -6.72 -7.75
C GLU A 118 -6.10 -7.88 -8.72
N HIS A 119 -6.89 -7.66 -9.77
CA HIS A 119 -7.08 -8.65 -10.81
C HIS A 119 -5.74 -9.02 -11.47
N ILE A 120 -4.98 -8.01 -11.90
CA ILE A 120 -3.67 -8.16 -12.54
C ILE A 120 -2.68 -8.90 -11.62
N LEU A 121 -2.66 -8.58 -10.33
CA LEU A 121 -1.65 -9.11 -9.41
C LEU A 121 -2.02 -10.47 -8.81
N SER A 122 -3.30 -10.74 -8.52
CA SER A 122 -3.68 -11.88 -7.67
C SER A 122 -4.83 -12.75 -8.16
N GLU A 123 -5.73 -12.26 -9.03
CA GLU A 123 -6.95 -13.00 -9.38
C GLU A 123 -6.96 -13.54 -10.82
N CYS A 124 -6.28 -12.88 -11.76
CA CYS A 124 -6.28 -13.28 -13.17
C CYS A 124 -5.71 -14.69 -13.41
N GLU A 125 -6.37 -15.44 -14.30
CA GLU A 125 -5.95 -16.79 -14.73
C GLU A 125 -4.91 -16.78 -15.85
N ALA A 126 -4.42 -15.60 -16.25
CA ALA A 126 -3.41 -15.48 -17.30
C ALA A 126 -2.12 -16.23 -16.89
N PRO A 127 -1.49 -16.96 -17.83
CA PRO A 127 -0.39 -17.88 -17.51
C PRO A 127 0.82 -17.18 -16.90
N GLY A 128 1.06 -15.90 -17.23
CA GLY A 128 2.17 -15.12 -16.70
C GLY A 128 2.06 -14.86 -15.19
N GLN A 129 0.86 -14.57 -14.69
CA GLN A 129 0.64 -14.32 -13.26
C GLN A 129 0.92 -15.59 -12.46
N GLU A 130 0.41 -16.73 -12.92
CA GLU A 130 0.56 -18.01 -12.24
C GLU A 130 2.04 -18.45 -12.19
N GLN A 131 2.81 -18.19 -13.24
CA GLN A 131 4.24 -18.46 -13.24
C GLN A 131 4.98 -17.66 -12.17
N VAL A 132 4.68 -16.36 -12.02
CA VAL A 132 5.29 -15.51 -10.99
C VAL A 132 4.96 -16.04 -9.59
N TRP A 133 3.70 -16.37 -9.32
CA TRP A 133 3.31 -16.89 -8.01
C TRP A 133 3.82 -18.29 -7.74
N THR A 134 3.95 -19.14 -8.75
CA THR A 134 4.61 -20.45 -8.63
C THR A 134 6.07 -20.30 -8.22
N LEU A 135 6.81 -19.34 -8.79
CA LEU A 135 8.19 -19.07 -8.42
C LEU A 135 8.29 -18.49 -7.00
N ALA A 136 7.40 -17.57 -6.63
CA ALA A 136 7.32 -17.01 -5.30
C ALA A 136 6.98 -18.09 -4.25
N HIS A 137 6.04 -18.99 -4.55
CA HIS A 137 5.70 -20.13 -3.71
C HIS A 137 6.92 -21.03 -3.50
N LYS A 138 7.62 -21.43 -4.57
CA LYS A 138 8.84 -22.25 -4.47
C LYS A 138 9.93 -21.61 -3.60
N LEU A 139 10.07 -20.29 -3.65
CA LEU A 139 10.98 -19.55 -2.78
C LEU A 139 10.50 -19.57 -1.32
N TRP A 140 9.20 -19.40 -1.09
CA TRP A 140 8.60 -19.41 0.24
C TRP A 140 8.63 -20.78 0.92
N SER A 141 8.37 -21.86 0.18
CA SER A 141 8.37 -23.23 0.72
C SER A 141 9.74 -23.62 1.30
N LYS A 142 10.84 -23.06 0.76
CA LYS A 142 12.19 -23.26 1.32
C LYS A 142 12.35 -22.69 2.74
N LYS A 143 11.52 -21.72 3.12
CA LYS A 143 11.50 -21.12 4.47
C LYS A 143 10.65 -21.93 5.45
N GLY A 144 9.79 -22.83 4.96
CA GLY A 144 8.92 -23.67 5.80
C GLY A 144 7.64 -23.00 6.33
N GLY A 145 7.22 -21.88 5.74
CA GLY A 145 5.99 -21.19 6.11
C GLY A 145 4.76 -21.66 5.34
N VAL A 146 3.56 -21.43 5.88
CA VAL A 146 2.30 -21.62 5.15
C VAL A 146 2.25 -20.63 3.99
N TRP A 147 1.94 -21.12 2.79
CA TRP A 147 1.75 -20.28 1.61
C TRP A 147 0.28 -19.87 1.51
N ALA A 148 0.06 -18.56 1.37
CA ALA A 148 -1.21 -18.00 0.97
C ALA A 148 -0.97 -17.12 -0.25
N ARG A 149 -1.82 -17.23 -1.28
CA ARG A 149 -1.74 -16.36 -2.45
C ARG A 149 -1.96 -14.91 -1.98
N PRO A 150 -1.02 -13.98 -2.22
CA PRO A 150 -1.15 -12.63 -1.69
C PRO A 150 -2.30 -11.86 -2.33
N SER A 151 -3.12 -11.21 -1.51
CA SER A 151 -4.11 -10.22 -1.95
C SER A 151 -3.44 -8.88 -2.27
N LEU A 152 -4.18 -7.94 -2.89
CA LEU A 152 -3.68 -6.58 -3.09
C LEU A 152 -3.25 -5.93 -1.78
N GLY A 153 -4.05 -6.09 -0.71
CA GLY A 153 -3.70 -5.55 0.60
C GLY A 153 -2.40 -6.13 1.17
N ALA A 154 -2.16 -7.43 0.99
CA ALA A 154 -0.91 -8.07 1.39
C ALA A 154 0.31 -7.55 0.60
N VAL A 155 0.15 -7.28 -0.71
CA VAL A 155 1.19 -6.63 -1.52
C VAL A 155 1.47 -5.21 -1.03
N LEU A 156 0.42 -4.44 -0.74
CA LEU A 156 0.52 -3.06 -0.27
C LEU A 156 1.06 -2.92 1.17
N SER A 157 0.94 -3.97 1.99
CA SER A 157 1.45 -4.01 3.36
C SER A 157 2.72 -4.85 3.55
N CYS A 158 3.27 -5.45 2.49
CA CYS A 158 4.40 -6.38 2.59
C CYS A 158 5.63 -5.80 3.32
N ALA A 159 5.81 -4.48 3.24
CA ALA A 159 6.88 -3.74 3.88
C ALA A 159 6.69 -3.52 5.40
N GLN A 160 5.46 -3.69 5.91
CA GLN A 160 5.14 -3.61 7.34
C GLN A 160 5.25 -4.95 8.07
N ALA A 161 5.47 -6.06 7.37
CA ALA A 161 5.49 -7.39 8.00
C ALA A 161 6.51 -7.43 9.16
N THR A 162 6.02 -7.59 10.39
CA THR A 162 6.86 -7.72 11.58
C THR A 162 7.20 -9.18 11.80
N PHE A 163 8.48 -9.52 11.79
CA PHE A 163 8.94 -10.85 12.16
C PHE A 163 9.32 -10.85 13.65
N PRO A 164 8.65 -11.65 14.50
CA PRO A 164 9.03 -11.79 15.90
C PRO A 164 10.51 -12.21 15.99
N GLY A 165 11.31 -11.48 16.77
CA GLY A 165 12.73 -11.79 17.03
C GLY A 165 13.76 -10.82 16.42
N GLN A 166 13.35 -9.85 15.60
CA GLN A 166 14.27 -8.86 15.03
C GLN A 166 14.39 -7.62 15.95
N ASN A 167 15.22 -7.73 17.00
CA ASN A 167 15.76 -6.54 17.66
C ASN A 167 16.36 -5.63 16.58
N ARG A 168 15.91 -4.36 16.53
CA ARG A 168 16.23 -3.35 15.51
C ARG A 168 17.70 -2.87 15.54
N ASN A 169 18.65 -3.78 15.55
CA ASN A 169 20.02 -3.49 15.17
C ASN A 169 20.22 -4.06 13.76
N PRO A 170 20.18 -3.23 12.71
CA PRO A 170 20.45 -3.69 11.35
C PRO A 170 21.91 -4.15 11.30
N THR A 171 22.11 -5.46 11.37
CA THR A 171 23.44 -6.05 11.16
C THR A 171 23.55 -6.31 9.65
N PRO A 172 24.56 -5.75 8.96
CA PRO A 172 24.73 -6.00 7.54
C PRO A 172 25.01 -7.49 7.31
N GLY A 173 24.17 -8.17 6.51
CA GLY A 173 24.56 -9.38 5.80
C GLY A 173 24.50 -10.72 6.54
N LYS A 174 23.64 -10.93 7.55
CA LYS A 174 23.41 -12.28 8.10
C LYS A 174 22.03 -12.81 7.76
N ARG A 175 21.99 -13.82 6.86
CA ARG A 175 20.90 -14.78 6.78
C ARG A 175 21.01 -15.69 7.99
N THR A 176 20.19 -15.48 9.01
CA THR A 176 20.01 -16.46 10.08
C THR A 176 18.68 -17.16 9.85
N SER A 177 18.78 -18.44 9.49
CA SER A 177 17.72 -19.43 9.62
C SER A 177 17.31 -19.49 11.08
N THR A 178 16.16 -18.92 11.39
CA THR A 178 15.46 -19.23 12.64
C THR A 178 14.02 -19.48 12.25
N GLU A 179 13.60 -20.71 12.50
CA GLU A 179 12.24 -21.19 12.32
C GLU A 179 11.30 -20.32 13.16
N TYR A 180 10.35 -19.67 12.50
CA TYR A 180 9.25 -18.99 13.18
C TYR A 180 7.96 -19.36 12.49
N SER A 181 7.09 -19.99 13.28
CA SER A 181 5.71 -20.28 12.94
C SER A 181 4.93 -18.97 12.92
N CYS A 182 4.55 -18.51 11.73
CA CYS A 182 3.50 -17.52 11.57
C CYS A 182 2.17 -18.29 11.55
N GLN A 183 1.51 -18.37 12.70
CA GLN A 183 0.13 -18.87 12.77
C GLN A 183 -0.80 -17.77 12.25
N ASN A 184 -1.54 -18.07 11.19
CA ASN A 184 -2.62 -17.21 10.72
C ASN A 184 -3.96 -17.79 11.24
N PRO A 185 -4.81 -17.02 11.95
CA PRO A 185 -6.08 -17.50 12.49
C PRO A 185 -7.20 -17.70 11.46
N TYR A 186 -6.97 -17.48 10.16
CA TYR A 186 -7.98 -17.74 9.13
C TYR A 186 -7.86 -19.14 8.52
N THR A 187 -8.15 -20.16 9.34
CA THR A 187 -8.64 -21.46 8.85
C THR A 187 -10.09 -21.63 9.27
N SER A 188 -10.99 -21.06 8.47
CA SER A 188 -12.38 -21.53 8.39
C SER A 188 -12.48 -22.32 7.10
N SER A 189 -12.30 -23.63 7.23
CA SER A 189 -12.63 -24.63 6.23
C SER A 189 -14.13 -24.57 5.92
N GLY A 190 -14.49 -24.00 4.78
CA GLY A 190 -15.80 -24.17 4.16
C GLY A 190 -15.70 -25.24 3.08
N ASP A 191 -16.24 -26.43 3.38
CA ASP A 191 -16.38 -27.57 2.49
C ASP A 191 -17.03 -27.19 1.16
N TYR A 192 -16.35 -27.50 0.06
CA TYR A 192 -16.98 -27.67 -1.25
C TYR A 192 -17.72 -29.02 -1.24
N GLY A 193 -18.97 -29.00 -0.77
CA GLY A 193 -19.90 -30.10 -0.94
C GLY A 193 -20.67 -29.94 -2.25
N THR A 194 -20.24 -30.66 -3.28
CA THR A 194 -21.06 -31.03 -4.44
C THR A 194 -22.40 -31.61 -3.98
N ARG A 195 -23.51 -31.09 -4.53
CA ARG A 195 -24.76 -31.84 -4.64
C ARG A 195 -25.33 -31.67 -6.05
N GLU A 196 -25.77 -32.82 -6.52
CA GLU A 196 -26.48 -33.12 -7.77
C GLU A 196 -27.73 -32.25 -7.97
#